data_AF-A0A061QJB2-F1
#
_entry.id   AF-A0A061QJB2-F1
#
_cell.length_a   1.000
_cell.length_b   1.000
_cell.length_c   1.000
_cell.angle_alpha   90.00
_cell.angle_beta   90.00
_cell.angle_gamma   90.00
#
_symmetry.space_group_name_H-M   'P 1'
#
loop_
_entity.id
_entity.type
_entity.pdbx_description
1 polymer ?
#
loop_
_entity_poly.entity_id
_entity_poly.type
_entity_poly.pdbx_seq_one_letter_code
_entity_poly.pdbx_strand_id
1 'polypeptide(L)' 'MPFGGGSRICIGMHFAVMEAQIIALHVLRKVKFQPVDGFEPQIALHVTMTSVNGIMLRAIPRGKDV' A
#
# COMPACT_ATOMS: atom_id res chain seq x y z
N MET A 1 16.08 2.98 -6.07
CA MET A 1 15.51 4.34 -5.95
C MET A 1 14.11 4.37 -6.58
N PRO A 2 13.01 4.33 -5.80
CA PRO A 2 11.65 4.11 -6.33
C PRO A 2 11.03 5.33 -7.05
N PHE A 3 11.59 6.52 -6.89
CA PHE A 3 11.14 7.76 -7.55
C PHE A 3 12.16 8.29 -8.58
N GLY A 4 13.16 7.48 -8.96
CA GLY A 4 14.26 7.91 -9.82
C GLY A 4 15.28 8.80 -9.09
N GLY A 5 15.94 9.69 -9.83
CA GLY A 5 16.96 10.62 -9.31
C GLY A 5 17.45 11.62 -10.37
N GLY A 6 18.21 12.64 -9.93
CA GLY A 6 18.74 13.69 -10.80
C GLY A 6 17.67 14.61 -11.40
N SER A 7 17.95 15.20 -12.56
CA SER A 7 17.06 16.15 -13.24
C SER A 7 15.73 15.55 -13.75
N ARG A 8 15.61 14.21 -13.74
CA ARG A 8 14.40 13.48 -14.13
C ARG A 8 13.81 12.66 -12.97
N ILE A 9 14.04 13.10 -11.73
CA ILE A 9 13.33 12.56 -10.56
C ILE A 9 11.81 12.72 -10.75
N CYS A 10 11.03 11.82 -10.17
CA CYS A 10 9.58 11.90 -10.21
C CYS A 10 9.11 13.25 -9.66
N ILE A 11 8.50 14.06 -10.52
CA ILE A 11 7.95 15.38 -10.15
C ILE A 11 6.86 15.26 -9.07
N GLY A 12 6.19 14.11 -8.99
CA GLY A 12 5.15 13.81 -8.00
C GLY A 12 5.66 13.18 -6.71
N MET A 13 6.98 13.05 -6.49
CA MET A 13 7.54 12.34 -5.33
C MET A 13 6.96 12.84 -3.99
N HIS A 14 6.98 14.14 -3.76
CA HIS A 14 6.51 14.69 -2.49
C HIS A 14 4.99 14.49 -2.31
N PHE A 15 4.22 14.70 -3.39
CA PHE A 15 2.79 14.47 -3.41
C PHE A 15 2.45 13.01 -3.06
N ALA A 16 3.04 12.05 -3.77
CA ALA A 16 2.76 10.62 -3.59
C ALA A 16 3.11 10.14 -2.18
N VAL A 17 4.22 10.62 -1.60
CA VAL A 17 4.60 10.28 -0.23
C VAL A 17 3.60 10.83 0.79
N MET A 18 3.22 12.11 0.67
CA MET A 18 2.23 12.71 1.58
C MET A 18 0.87 12.02 1.48
N GLU A 19 0.40 11.77 0.26
CA GLU A 19 -0.86 11.07 0.02
C GLU A 19 -0.85 9.67 0.65
N ALA A 20 0.20 8.87 0.39
CA ALA A 20 0.33 7.53 0.95
C ALA A 20 0.33 7.55 2.48
N GLN A 21 1.03 8.50 3.11
CA GLN A 21 1.05 8.67 4.56
C GLN A 21 -0.33 9.03 5.13
N ILE A 22 -1.03 9.97 4.50
CA ILE A 22 -2.37 10.41 4.94
C ILE A 22 -3.37 9.25 4.83
N ILE A 23 -3.37 8.52 3.71
CA ILE A 23 -4.24 7.36 3.50
C ILE A 23 -3.91 6.27 4.53
N ALA A 24 -2.63 5.91 4.69
CA ALA A 24 -2.21 4.90 5.64
C ALA A 24 -2.64 5.27 7.08
N LEU A 25 -2.45 6.52 7.49
CA LEU A 25 -2.88 6.99 8.81
C LEU A 25 -4.39 6.85 9.01
N HIS A 26 -5.20 7.26 8.04
CA HIS A 26 -6.66 7.18 8.14
C HIS A 26 -7.17 5.74 8.24
N VAL A 27 -6.58 4.84 7.46
CA VAL A 27 -6.94 3.43 7.42
C VAL A 27 -6.48 2.72 8.70
N LEU A 28 -5.19 2.81 9.03
CA LEU A 28 -4.58 2.06 10.14
C LEU A 28 -5.03 2.54 11.53
N ARG A 29 -5.59 3.75 11.64
CA ARG A 29 -6.26 4.21 12.88
C ARG A 29 -7.58 3.49 13.13
N LYS A 30 -8.26 3.01 12.09
CA LYS A 30 -9.60 2.41 12.19
C LYS A 30 -9.57 0.89 12.12
N VAL A 31 -8.59 0.30 11.46
CA VAL A 31 -8.51 -1.14 11.26
C VAL A 31 -7.10 -1.70 11.46
N LYS A 32 -7.04 -2.96 11.92
CA LYS A 32 -5.89 -3.85 11.83
C LYS A 32 -6.11 -4.80 10.66
N PHE A 33 -5.07 -5.08 9.88
CA PHE A 33 -5.15 -6.04 8.78
C PHE A 33 -4.55 -7.38 9.18
N GLN A 34 -5.14 -8.47 8.68
CA GLN A 34 -4.59 -9.82 8.74
C GLN A 34 -4.55 -10.43 7.33
N PRO A 35 -3.56 -11.27 7.02
CA PRO A 35 -3.57 -12.03 5.76
C PRO A 35 -4.78 -12.97 5.71
N VAL A 36 -5.23 -13.28 4.49
CA VAL A 36 -6.24 -14.32 4.26
C VAL A 36 -5.53 -15.65 4.05
N ASP A 37 -5.88 -16.66 4.83
CA ASP A 37 -5.29 -17.99 4.73
C ASP A 37 -5.44 -18.56 3.30
N GLY A 38 -4.33 -19.05 2.75
CA GLY A 38 -4.30 -19.63 1.40
C GLY A 38 -4.30 -18.62 0.25
N PHE A 39 -4.26 -17.31 0.52
CA PHE A 39 -4.11 -16.28 -0.51
C PHE A 39 -2.66 -15.81 -0.63
N GLU A 40 -2.07 -15.96 -1.82
CA GLU A 40 -0.72 -15.47 -2.13
C GLU A 40 -0.79 -14.43 -3.26
N PRO A 41 -0.31 -13.19 -3.05
CA PRO A 41 -0.21 -12.19 -4.11
C PRO A 41 0.73 -12.63 -5.24
N GLN A 42 0.30 -12.46 -6.48
CA GLN A 42 1.07 -12.77 -7.68
C GLN A 42 1.59 -11.47 -8.29
N ILE A 43 2.89 -11.24 -8.14
CA ILE A 43 3.54 -10.04 -8.67
C ILE A 43 3.72 -10.18 -10.18
N ALA A 44 3.33 -9.16 -10.93
CA ALA A 44 3.68 -9.00 -12.33
C ALA A 44 4.33 -7.65 -12.60
N LEU A 45 5.19 -7.64 -13.62
CA LEU A 45 5.84 -6.45 -14.16
C LEU A 45 5.15 -6.08 -15.47
N HIS A 46 4.23 -5.12 -15.41
CA HIS A 46 3.65 -4.48 -16.59
C HIS A 46 4.40 -3.15 -16.82
N VAL A 47 3.69 -2.08 -17.18
CA VAL A 47 4.25 -0.71 -17.16
C VAL A 47 4.70 -0.34 -15.74
N THR A 48 4.00 -0.83 -14.71
CA THR A 48 4.38 -0.76 -13.30
C THR A 48 4.39 -2.16 -12.68
N MET A 49 5.10 -2.31 -11.56
CA MET A 49 5.03 -3.54 -10.75
C MET A 49 3.75 -3.52 -9.91
N THR A 50 2.94 -4.59 -10.00
CA THR A 50 1.68 -4.71 -9.25
C THR A 50 1.37 -6.18 -8.95
N SER A 51 0.35 -6.43 -8.12
CA SER A 51 -0.22 -7.76 -7.94
C SER A 51 -1.39 -7.96 -8.93
N VAL A 52 -1.35 -9.01 -9.75
CA VAL A 52 -2.39 -9.27 -10.75
C VAL A 52 -3.63 -9.94 -10.18
N ASN A 53 -3.50 -10.64 -9.06
CA ASN A 53 -4.61 -11.24 -8.33
C ASN A 53 -5.01 -10.41 -7.08
N GLY A 54 -4.41 -9.21 -6.91
CA GLY A 54 -4.67 -8.31 -5.79
C GLY A 54 -3.89 -8.64 -4.52
N ILE A 55 -4.20 -7.94 -3.42
CA ILE A 55 -3.64 -8.18 -2.08
C ILE A 55 -4.83 -8.32 -1.13
N MET A 56 -5.24 -9.56 -0.85
CA MET A 56 -6.42 -9.83 -0.03
C MET A 56 -6.06 -9.85 1.44
N LEU A 57 -6.73 -8.98 2.21
CA LEU A 57 -6.53 -8.82 3.65
C LEU A 57 -7.88 -8.77 4.36
N ARG A 58 -7.95 -9.33 5.57
CA ARG A 58 -9.07 -9.16 6.49
C ARG A 58 -8.87 -7.87 7.30
N ALA A 59 -9.83 -6.96 7.25
CA ALA A 59 -9.83 -5.74 8.06
C ALA A 59 -10.62 -5.93 9.36
N ILE A 60 -9.99 -5.69 10.50
CA ILE A 60 -10.56 -5.84 11.84
C ILE A 60 -10.61 -4.46 12.51
N PRO A 61 -11.77 -3.98 12.99
CA PRO A 61 -11.87 -2.68 13.66
C PRO A 61 -10.89 -2.54 14.85
N ARG A 62 -10.09 -1.48 14.82
CA ARG A 62 -9.13 -1.13 15.87
C ARG A 62 -9.89 -0.45 17.01
N GLY A 63 -10.26 -1.23 18.02
CA GLY A 63 -11.10 -0.80 19.14
C GLY A 63 -11.93 -1.90 19.80
N LYS A 64 -11.88 -3.14 19.28
CA LYS A 64 -12.44 -4.34 19.93
C LYS A 64 -11.39 -5.16 20.71
N ASP A 65 -10.19 -4.61 20.87
CA ASP A 65 -9.07 -5.26 21.57
C ASP A 65 -8.86 -4.70 23.00
N VAL A 66 -9.84 -3.98 23.53
CA VAL A 66 -9.92 -3.49 24.92
C VAL A 66 -11.29 -3.84 25.47
#